data_AF-A0A150RY33-F1
#
_entry.id   AF-A0A150RY33-F1
#
_cell.length_a   1.000
_cell.length_b   1.000
_cell.length_c   1.000
_cell.angle_alpha   90.00
_cell.angle_beta   90.00
_cell.angle_gamma   90.00
#
_symmetry.space_group_name_H-M   'P 1'
#
loop_
_entity.id
_entity.type
_entity.pdbx_description
1 polymer ?
#
loop_
_entity_poly.entity_id
_entity_poly.type
_entity_poly.pdbx_seq_one_letter_code
_entity_poly.pdbx_strand_id
1 'polypeptide(L)'
;MPVPASQLANPSIAGPLGTLAFSQVRPLSSSLALRAIRWHQSLERLGVVLPFAMVHDAGLLFSTPREQLEIGPRCDARELAGRLRDAERILDGYRSMLRELAESEAARCAAQLRMSDDLVTVVLSRLFGAVAARTHAAPAYRAMLPADAALFEGIEPQLRGLFLSARREFEQRALEALDMSRLYVLTMSDALDVETLRLFGMLGSEASAGALAQVDLLAALSSPEANDIVNFSLEILPSVLETKTRPAAGTSAAHGYSGLGTRGSIDSMVLTELAWDDVELARRIADNEVLYFAREQSRDEQRRIHYLLIDASASMRGDRQTFARGMAIATGKRLLLEGEDVAFRFFDARLYELYRAKNGQLPTAHLLSFKGERGRNPARVFAELATDLDLTRHHDPRTPVVHLFTHAALYIPREMVQAVQSHAHISAVFMLPSGGQLDLDYLDLLDAHWVVDHATVASGAARASAAKAILVEKDRPEEGGGGARRLGA
;
A
#
# COMPACT_ATOMS: atom_id res chain seq x y z
N MET A 1 27.30 -2.27 -19.55
CA MET A 1 28.03 -1.69 -20.72
C MET A 1 28.09 -0.18 -20.54
N PRO A 2 29.16 0.53 -20.94
CA PRO A 2 29.23 1.99 -20.83
C PRO A 2 28.02 2.67 -21.50
N VAL A 3 27.52 3.76 -20.92
CA VAL A 3 26.39 4.52 -21.50
C VAL A 3 26.71 4.92 -22.95
N PRO A 4 25.82 4.65 -23.92
CA PRO A 4 26.06 4.98 -25.32
C PRO A 4 26.38 6.47 -25.54
N ALA A 5 27.35 6.76 -26.41
CA ALA A 5 27.78 8.13 -26.72
C ALA A 5 26.64 9.04 -27.22
N SER A 6 25.63 8.46 -27.89
CA SER A 6 24.43 9.18 -28.33
C SER A 6 23.54 9.66 -27.18
N GLN A 7 23.47 8.91 -26.08
CA GLN A 7 22.74 9.28 -24.87
C GLN A 7 23.54 10.28 -24.02
N LEU A 8 24.87 10.15 -24.00
CA LEU A 8 25.78 11.08 -23.31
C LEU A 8 25.76 12.51 -23.90
N ALA A 9 25.44 12.64 -25.19
CA ALA A 9 25.29 13.95 -25.84
C ALA A 9 23.98 14.67 -25.45
N ASN A 10 23.00 13.98 -24.89
CA ASN A 10 21.72 14.57 -24.50
C ASN A 10 21.82 15.19 -23.08
N PRO A 11 21.73 16.52 -22.93
CA PRO A 11 21.85 17.18 -21.62
C PRO A 11 20.77 16.75 -20.63
N SER A 12 19.61 16.30 -21.13
CA SER A 12 18.51 15.80 -20.30
C SER A 12 18.79 14.45 -19.63
N ILE A 13 19.78 13.71 -20.13
CA ILE A 13 20.25 12.44 -19.58
C ILE A 13 21.60 12.66 -18.87
N ALA A 14 22.55 13.29 -19.54
CA ALA A 14 23.90 13.54 -19.02
C ALA A 14 23.89 14.48 -17.79
N GLY A 15 23.00 15.46 -17.75
CA GLY A 15 22.85 16.39 -16.63
C GLY A 15 22.53 15.66 -15.32
N PRO A 16 21.37 14.97 -15.22
CA PRO A 16 21.01 14.19 -14.04
C PRO A 16 22.01 13.08 -13.69
N LEU A 17 22.47 12.29 -14.67
CA LEU A 17 23.44 11.22 -14.41
C LEU A 17 24.77 11.75 -13.90
N GLY A 18 25.22 12.91 -14.38
CA GLY A 18 26.44 13.54 -13.88
C GLY A 18 26.38 13.87 -12.40
N THR A 19 25.20 14.13 -11.82
CA THR A 19 25.07 14.35 -10.37
C THR A 19 25.55 13.15 -9.55
N LEU A 20 25.50 11.93 -10.09
CA LEU A 20 26.03 10.73 -9.42
C LEU A 20 27.54 10.80 -9.16
N ALA A 21 28.28 11.74 -9.76
CA ALA A 21 29.69 11.96 -9.44
C ALA A 21 29.91 12.32 -7.96
N PHE A 22 28.95 12.99 -7.32
CA PHE A 22 29.02 13.30 -5.89
C PHE A 22 28.20 12.36 -5.00
N SER A 23 27.49 11.39 -5.60
CA SER A 23 26.77 10.35 -4.86
C SER A 23 27.72 9.60 -3.93
N GLN A 24 27.20 9.19 -2.77
CA GLN A 24 27.95 8.44 -1.76
C GLN A 24 27.41 7.01 -1.58
N VAL A 25 26.39 6.62 -2.34
CA VAL A 25 25.76 5.30 -2.25
C VAL A 25 25.88 4.60 -3.59
N ARG A 26 26.39 3.37 -3.57
CA ARG A 26 26.51 2.49 -4.73
C ARG A 26 25.67 1.25 -4.51
N PRO A 27 24.63 1.00 -5.33
CA PRO A 27 23.94 -0.28 -5.27
C PRO A 27 24.79 -1.38 -5.92
N LEU A 28 24.76 -2.59 -5.35
CA LEU A 28 25.42 -3.76 -5.94
C LEU A 28 24.76 -4.25 -7.24
N SER A 29 23.53 -3.81 -7.51
CA SER A 29 22.77 -4.12 -8.73
C SER A 29 22.28 -2.85 -9.42
N SER A 30 22.45 -2.77 -10.75
CA SER A 30 21.96 -1.68 -11.60
C SER A 30 20.44 -1.56 -11.61
N SER A 31 19.71 -2.66 -11.36
CA SER A 31 18.25 -2.65 -11.30
C SER A 31 17.69 -1.87 -10.10
N LEU A 32 18.47 -1.74 -9.02
CA LEU A 32 18.06 -0.95 -7.84
C LEU A 32 18.08 0.56 -8.15
N ALA A 33 19.05 1.01 -8.96
CA ALA A 33 19.18 2.40 -9.37
C ALA A 33 18.03 2.87 -10.29
N LEU A 34 17.35 1.95 -10.99
CA LEU A 34 16.16 2.27 -11.80
C LEU A 34 15.03 2.90 -10.97
N ARG A 35 14.86 2.45 -9.73
CA ARG A 35 13.80 2.96 -8.85
C ARG A 35 13.99 4.46 -8.56
N ALA A 36 15.24 4.92 -8.46
CA ALA A 36 15.57 6.32 -8.26
C ALA A 36 15.06 7.24 -9.37
N ILE A 37 14.97 6.75 -10.61
CA ILE A 37 14.39 7.51 -11.73
C ILE A 37 12.91 7.81 -11.44
N ARG A 38 12.15 6.81 -10.98
CA ARG A 38 10.74 6.97 -10.64
C ARG A 38 10.55 7.91 -9.45
N TRP A 39 11.37 7.79 -8.41
CA TRP A 39 11.28 8.68 -7.24
C TRP A 39 11.58 10.13 -7.64
N HIS A 40 12.61 10.35 -8.46
CA HIS A 40 12.99 11.68 -8.95
C HIS A 40 11.85 12.34 -9.75
N GLN A 41 11.28 11.62 -10.71
CA GLN A 41 10.13 12.09 -11.49
C GLN A 41 8.87 12.34 -10.64
N SER A 42 8.63 11.51 -9.63
CA SER A 42 7.49 11.68 -8.72
C SER A 42 7.67 12.87 -7.79
N LEU A 43 8.88 13.11 -7.27
CA LEU A 43 9.18 14.29 -6.45
C LEU A 43 9.01 15.60 -7.24
N GLU A 44 9.44 15.63 -8.49
CA GLU A 44 9.22 16.79 -9.35
C GLU A 44 7.72 17.08 -9.56
N ARG A 45 6.88 16.04 -9.69
CA ARG A 45 5.41 16.19 -9.76
C ARG A 45 4.79 16.74 -8.47
N LEU A 46 5.42 16.48 -7.32
CA LEU A 46 5.05 17.06 -6.03
C LEU A 46 5.63 18.47 -5.79
N GLY A 47 6.37 19.02 -6.76
CA GLY A 47 7.05 20.33 -6.64
C GLY A 47 8.35 20.29 -5.83
N VAL A 48 8.85 19.11 -5.47
CA VAL A 48 10.11 18.91 -4.74
C VAL A 48 11.22 18.62 -5.75
N VAL A 49 11.93 19.66 -6.19
CA VAL A 49 13.00 19.54 -7.18
C VAL A 49 14.35 19.41 -6.49
N LEU A 50 15.03 18.27 -6.69
CA LEU A 50 16.32 17.93 -6.08
C LEU A 50 17.30 17.35 -7.11
N PRO A 51 18.63 17.46 -6.89
CA PRO A 51 19.62 16.72 -7.66
C PRO A 51 19.36 15.22 -7.63
N PHE A 52 19.53 14.56 -8.77
CA PHE A 52 19.24 13.14 -8.91
C PHE A 52 20.03 12.27 -7.92
N ALA A 53 21.31 12.57 -7.69
CA ALA A 53 22.13 11.86 -6.70
C ALA A 53 21.59 11.93 -5.25
N MET A 54 20.96 13.05 -4.84
CA MET A 54 20.37 13.16 -3.51
C MET A 54 19.16 12.25 -3.36
N VAL A 55 18.30 12.21 -4.38
CA VAL A 55 17.12 11.32 -4.43
C VAL A 55 17.55 9.86 -4.51
N HIS A 56 18.56 9.56 -5.32
CA HIS A 56 19.14 8.24 -5.47
C HIS A 56 19.70 7.72 -4.14
N ASP A 57 20.59 8.47 -3.49
CA ASP A 57 21.27 8.00 -2.29
C ASP A 57 20.29 7.80 -1.13
N ALA A 58 19.48 8.81 -0.82
CA ALA A 58 18.53 8.72 0.28
C ALA A 58 17.43 7.67 0.00
N GLY A 59 16.93 7.60 -1.24
CA GLY A 59 15.91 6.63 -1.60
C GLY A 59 16.41 5.18 -1.50
N LEU A 60 17.68 4.92 -1.84
CA LEU A 60 18.30 3.61 -1.65
C LEU A 60 18.43 3.26 -0.17
N LEU A 61 18.84 4.20 0.69
CA LEU A 61 18.95 3.98 2.13
C LEU A 61 17.62 3.55 2.76
N PHE A 62 16.48 4.09 2.31
CA PHE A 62 15.16 3.74 2.86
C PHE A 62 14.48 2.54 2.20
N SER A 63 14.99 2.06 1.06
CA SER A 63 14.27 1.05 0.26
C SER A 63 15.05 -0.23 -0.02
N THR A 64 16.36 -0.23 0.27
CA THR A 64 17.28 -1.31 -0.07
C THR A 64 18.05 -1.76 1.18
N PRO A 65 18.21 -3.07 1.42
CA PRO A 65 19.01 -3.57 2.55
C PRO A 65 20.46 -3.08 2.49
N ARG A 66 21.08 -2.82 3.64
CA ARG A 66 22.46 -2.29 3.74
C ARG A 66 23.48 -3.21 3.09
N GLU A 67 23.24 -4.52 3.08
CA GLU A 67 24.11 -5.53 2.48
C GLU A 67 24.20 -5.42 0.96
N GLN A 68 23.23 -4.73 0.33
CA GLN A 68 23.18 -4.49 -1.11
C GLN A 68 23.71 -3.10 -1.50
N LEU A 69 24.26 -2.36 -0.53
CA LEU A 69 24.74 -0.99 -0.70
C LEU A 69 26.20 -0.87 -0.25
N GLU A 70 27.00 -0.19 -1.06
CA GLU A 70 28.32 0.30 -0.67
C GLU A 70 28.24 1.80 -0.41
N ILE A 71 28.69 2.25 0.77
CA ILE A 71 28.72 3.67 1.13
C ILE A 71 30.15 4.19 0.99
N GLY A 72 30.37 5.10 0.05
CA GLY A 72 31.67 5.71 -0.20
C GLY A 72 31.64 6.68 -1.38
N PRO A 73 32.68 7.53 -1.51
CA PRO A 73 32.77 8.49 -2.60
C PRO A 73 32.87 7.78 -3.95
N ARG A 74 32.12 8.26 -4.95
CA ARG A 74 32.20 7.73 -6.32
C ARG A 74 33.30 8.36 -7.15
N CYS A 75 33.56 9.65 -6.95
CA CYS A 75 34.67 10.39 -7.53
C CYS A 75 35.47 11.11 -6.43
N ASP A 76 36.72 11.47 -6.72
CA ASP A 76 37.52 12.31 -5.81
C ASP A 76 36.95 13.74 -5.82
N ALA A 77 36.73 14.33 -4.64
CA ALA A 77 36.21 15.67 -4.47
C ALA A 77 37.06 16.73 -5.19
N ARG A 78 38.38 16.52 -5.27
CA ARG A 78 39.31 17.42 -5.98
C ARG A 78 39.04 17.48 -7.48
N GLU A 79 38.57 16.39 -8.07
CA GLU A 79 38.20 16.35 -9.48
C GLU A 79 36.91 17.13 -9.78
N LEU A 80 36.08 17.34 -8.76
CA LEU A 80 34.81 18.07 -8.86
C LEU A 80 34.95 19.57 -8.54
N ALA A 81 36.09 19.99 -7.97
CA ALA A 81 36.35 21.36 -7.54
C ALA A 81 36.25 22.41 -8.67
N GLY A 82 36.40 21.99 -9.94
CA GLY A 82 36.21 22.87 -11.09
C GLY A 82 34.76 23.34 -11.32
N ARG A 83 33.78 22.68 -10.68
CA ARG A 83 32.35 23.01 -10.78
C ARG A 83 31.64 23.15 -9.42
N LEU A 84 32.19 22.56 -8.36
CA LEU A 84 31.73 22.72 -6.97
C LEU A 84 32.75 23.52 -6.16
N ARG A 85 32.28 24.58 -5.51
CA ARG A 85 33.12 25.37 -4.59
C ARG A 85 33.20 24.65 -3.25
N ASP A 86 34.37 24.65 -2.63
CA ASP A 86 34.62 23.93 -1.37
C ASP A 86 34.18 22.47 -1.41
N ALA A 87 34.45 21.80 -2.55
CA ALA A 87 33.95 20.45 -2.83
C ALA A 87 34.28 19.44 -1.71
N GLU A 88 35.51 19.44 -1.18
CA GLU A 88 35.90 18.54 -0.08
C GLU A 88 34.98 18.73 1.15
N ARG A 89 34.79 19.97 1.62
CA ARG A 89 33.97 20.28 2.80
C ARG A 89 32.50 19.90 2.60
N ILE A 90 31.90 20.31 1.47
CA ILE A 90 30.48 20.10 1.22
C ILE A 90 30.17 18.61 1.03
N LEU A 91 31.02 17.87 0.32
CA LEU A 91 30.83 16.44 0.09
C LEU A 91 31.08 15.62 1.35
N ASP A 92 32.03 16.03 2.20
CA ASP A 92 32.21 15.42 3.51
C ASP A 92 30.99 15.64 4.42
N GLY A 93 30.40 16.84 4.39
CA GLY A 93 29.15 17.15 5.09
C GLY A 93 27.97 16.29 4.60
N TYR A 94 27.81 16.18 3.28
CA TYR A 94 26.80 15.32 2.65
C TYR A 94 26.98 13.84 3.02
N ARG A 95 28.21 13.33 2.94
CA ARG A 95 28.56 11.95 3.33
C ARG A 95 28.27 11.69 4.79
N SER A 96 28.60 12.62 5.68
CA SER A 96 28.31 12.50 7.11
C SER A 96 26.79 12.46 7.35
N MET A 97 26.01 13.29 6.65
CA MET A 97 24.55 13.30 6.78
C MET A 97 23.93 11.98 6.30
N LEU A 98 24.37 11.44 5.16
CA LEU A 98 23.90 10.14 4.67
C LEU A 98 24.24 8.99 5.62
N ARG A 99 25.41 9.02 6.27
CA ARG A 99 25.77 8.03 7.29
C ARG A 99 24.84 8.10 8.48
N GLU A 100 24.49 9.29 8.95
CA GLU A 100 23.53 9.45 10.05
C GLU A 100 22.12 9.02 9.64
N LEU A 101 21.66 9.36 8.44
CA LEU A 101 20.39 8.86 7.91
C LEU A 101 20.35 7.33 7.82
N ALA A 102 21.46 6.70 7.44
CA ALA A 102 21.56 5.24 7.35
C ALA A 102 21.44 4.54 8.73
N GLU A 103 21.71 5.25 9.82
CA GLU A 103 21.57 4.73 11.18
C GLU A 103 20.15 4.95 11.76
N SER A 104 19.30 5.74 11.09
CA SER A 104 17.90 5.91 11.47
C SER A 104 17.17 4.56 11.49
N GLU A 105 16.15 4.44 12.34
CA GLU A 105 15.40 3.18 12.47
C GLU A 105 14.71 2.78 11.16
N ALA A 106 14.11 3.75 10.45
CA ALA A 106 13.48 3.50 9.16
C ALA A 106 14.46 2.95 8.11
N ALA A 107 15.70 3.47 8.05
CA ALA A 107 16.73 2.97 7.13
C ALA A 107 17.23 1.57 7.54
N ARG A 108 17.46 1.33 8.84
CA ARG A 108 17.86 0.00 9.34
C ARG A 108 16.81 -1.07 9.08
N CYS A 109 15.53 -0.69 9.12
CA CYS A 109 14.41 -1.60 8.85
C CYS A 109 14.00 -1.67 7.37
N ALA A 110 14.68 -1.00 6.44
CA ALA A 110 14.28 -0.89 5.02
C ALA A 110 13.91 -2.24 4.38
N ALA A 111 14.67 -3.29 4.66
CA ALA A 111 14.42 -4.65 4.16
C ALA A 111 13.06 -5.23 4.60
N GLN A 112 12.63 -4.91 5.82
CA GLN A 112 11.38 -5.38 6.40
C GLN A 112 10.19 -4.53 5.97
N LEU A 113 10.41 -3.23 5.73
CA LEU A 113 9.35 -2.30 5.37
C LEU A 113 8.79 -2.53 3.97
N ARG A 114 9.56 -3.13 3.04
CA ARG A 114 9.13 -3.43 1.65
C ARG A 114 8.41 -2.24 0.99
N MET A 115 8.96 -1.04 1.15
CA MET A 115 8.31 0.21 0.74
C MET A 115 8.14 0.26 -0.79
N SER A 116 6.92 0.64 -1.22
CA SER A 116 6.64 0.96 -2.61
C SER A 116 7.36 2.25 -3.04
N ASP A 117 7.53 2.45 -4.35
CA ASP A 117 8.20 3.65 -4.86
C ASP A 117 7.50 4.95 -4.48
N ASP A 118 6.17 4.92 -4.40
CA ASP A 118 5.37 6.08 -4.01
C ASP A 118 5.53 6.38 -2.52
N LEU A 119 5.63 5.35 -1.67
CA LEU A 119 5.91 5.54 -0.24
C LEU A 119 7.32 6.10 -0.03
N VAL A 120 8.33 5.62 -0.78
CA VAL A 120 9.68 6.19 -0.74
C VAL A 120 9.66 7.66 -1.20
N THR A 121 8.95 7.97 -2.29
CA THR A 121 8.79 9.35 -2.77
C THR A 121 8.20 10.26 -1.68
N VAL A 122 7.15 9.81 -0.99
CA VAL A 122 6.50 10.56 0.09
C VAL A 122 7.45 10.78 1.27
N VAL A 123 8.22 9.77 1.67
CA VAL A 123 9.24 9.91 2.72
C VAL A 123 10.30 10.91 2.29
N LEU A 124 10.83 10.81 1.07
CA LEU A 124 11.84 11.76 0.55
C LEU A 124 11.28 13.19 0.46
N SER A 125 10.01 13.36 0.07
CA SER A 125 9.34 14.66 0.04
C SER A 125 9.27 15.29 1.44
N ARG A 126 8.92 14.50 2.45
CA ARG A 126 8.86 14.95 3.85
C ARG A 126 10.25 15.32 4.40
N LEU A 127 11.27 14.53 4.08
CA LEU A 127 12.65 14.77 4.55
C LEU A 127 13.29 15.97 3.86
N PHE A 128 13.21 16.04 2.53
CA PHE A 128 13.96 17.01 1.73
C PHE A 128 13.12 18.18 1.21
N GLY A 129 11.82 18.26 1.50
CA GLY A 129 10.97 19.37 1.07
C GLY A 129 11.50 20.74 1.51
N ALA A 130 12.00 20.84 2.76
CA ALA A 130 12.63 22.05 3.27
C ALA A 130 13.95 22.39 2.55
N VAL A 131 14.71 21.37 2.12
CA VAL A 131 15.95 21.55 1.34
C VAL A 131 15.62 22.09 -0.04
N ALA A 132 14.66 21.46 -0.74
CA ALA A 132 14.21 21.90 -2.05
C ALA A 132 13.69 23.34 -2.03
N ALA A 133 12.91 23.71 -1.01
CA ALA A 133 12.40 25.07 -0.85
C ALA A 133 13.52 26.13 -0.65
N ARG A 134 14.66 25.75 -0.06
CA ARG A 134 15.80 26.63 0.22
C ARG A 134 16.85 26.69 -0.88
N THR A 135 16.85 25.76 -1.84
CA THR A 135 17.82 25.72 -2.93
C THR A 135 17.77 26.98 -3.80
N HIS A 136 16.57 27.54 -4.03
CA HIS A 136 16.33 28.78 -4.81
C HIS A 136 17.12 28.86 -6.14
N ALA A 137 17.35 27.72 -6.78
CA ALA A 137 18.04 27.60 -8.06
C ALA A 137 17.34 26.55 -8.91
N ALA A 138 17.28 26.77 -10.22
CA ALA A 138 16.75 25.81 -11.17
C ALA A 138 17.89 24.97 -11.79
N PRO A 139 17.65 23.69 -12.12
CA PRO A 139 18.64 22.88 -12.81
C PRO A 139 18.96 23.46 -14.20
N ALA A 140 20.22 23.36 -14.62
CA ALA A 140 20.66 23.81 -15.94
C ALA A 140 20.22 22.87 -17.08
N TYR A 141 19.49 21.80 -16.75
CA TYR A 141 19.02 20.76 -17.64
C TYR A 141 17.58 20.38 -17.27
N ARG A 142 16.84 19.80 -18.22
CA ARG A 142 15.52 19.21 -17.95
C ARG A 142 15.70 17.70 -17.79
N ALA A 143 15.50 17.16 -16.59
CA ALA A 143 15.72 15.74 -16.34
C ALA A 143 14.72 14.88 -17.12
N MET A 144 15.22 14.00 -17.99
CA MET A 144 14.42 13.02 -18.74
C MET A 144 15.20 11.71 -18.87
N LEU A 145 15.35 11.01 -17.74
CA LEU A 145 16.03 9.72 -17.71
C LEU A 145 15.10 8.60 -18.23
N PRO A 146 15.50 7.83 -19.26
CA PRO A 146 14.77 6.65 -19.66
C PRO A 146 14.88 5.56 -18.57
N ALA A 147 13.83 4.77 -18.40
CA ALA A 147 13.79 3.66 -17.45
C ALA A 147 14.59 2.46 -17.98
N ASP A 148 15.91 2.61 -18.08
CA ASP A 148 16.85 1.60 -18.60
C ASP A 148 18.00 1.36 -17.62
N ALA A 149 18.15 0.10 -17.17
CA ALA A 149 19.20 -0.29 -16.21
C ALA A 149 20.60 -0.15 -16.82
N ALA A 150 20.72 -0.24 -18.16
CA ALA A 150 21.99 -0.11 -18.86
C ALA A 150 22.65 1.26 -18.61
N LEU A 151 21.88 2.29 -18.25
CA LEU A 151 22.41 3.60 -17.88
C LEU A 151 23.34 3.56 -16.68
N PHE A 152 23.14 2.63 -15.76
CA PHE A 152 23.89 2.55 -14.50
C PHE A 152 25.03 1.53 -14.56
N GLU A 153 25.04 0.65 -15.56
CA GLU A 153 26.05 -0.39 -15.68
C GLU A 153 27.40 0.17 -16.12
N GLY A 154 28.39 0.17 -15.24
CA GLY A 154 29.74 0.63 -15.59
C GLY A 154 29.79 2.13 -15.90
N ILE A 155 28.88 2.92 -15.31
CA ILE A 155 28.87 4.39 -15.43
C ILE A 155 30.05 5.06 -14.70
N GLU A 156 30.65 4.38 -13.71
CA GLU A 156 31.70 4.92 -12.81
C GLU A 156 32.80 5.71 -13.54
N PRO A 157 33.44 5.19 -14.62
CA PRO A 157 34.53 5.92 -15.29
C PRO A 157 34.06 7.19 -16.02
N GLN A 158 32.76 7.32 -16.29
CA GLN A 158 32.17 8.43 -17.05
C GLN A 158 31.63 9.54 -16.16
N LEU A 159 31.45 9.29 -14.86
CA LEU A 159 30.82 10.21 -13.92
C LEU A 159 31.50 11.59 -13.89
N ARG A 160 32.83 11.62 -13.87
CA ARG A 160 33.60 12.87 -13.91
C ARG A 160 33.30 13.69 -15.17
N GLY A 161 33.34 13.05 -16.34
CA GLY A 161 33.05 13.72 -17.62
C GLY A 161 31.62 14.25 -17.69
N LEU A 162 30.66 13.44 -17.25
CA LEU A 162 29.25 13.79 -17.13
C LEU A 162 29.02 14.95 -16.14
N PHE A 163 29.76 14.99 -15.04
CA PHE A 163 29.65 16.08 -14.08
C PHE A 163 30.11 17.41 -14.68
N LEU A 164 31.24 17.41 -15.38
CA LEU A 164 31.86 18.62 -15.93
C LEU A 164 31.13 19.18 -17.17
N SER A 165 30.31 18.36 -17.84
CA SER A 165 29.58 18.73 -19.07
C SER A 165 28.44 19.73 -18.86
N ALA A 166 27.93 19.87 -17.62
CA ALA A 166 26.86 20.79 -17.28
C ALA A 166 27.29 21.83 -16.23
N ARG A 167 26.53 22.92 -16.11
CA ARG A 167 26.67 23.87 -14.99
C ARG A 167 26.09 23.23 -13.73
N ARG A 168 26.77 23.41 -12.59
CA ARG A 168 26.44 22.73 -11.32
C ARG A 168 26.03 23.67 -10.18
N GLU A 169 25.50 24.85 -10.54
CA GLU A 169 25.02 25.84 -9.55
C GLU A 169 23.83 25.32 -8.75
N PHE A 170 22.92 24.59 -9.39
CA PHE A 170 21.77 23.96 -8.74
C PHE A 170 22.21 22.95 -7.68
N GLU A 171 23.15 22.07 -8.02
CA GLU A 171 23.68 21.04 -7.13
C GLU A 171 24.50 21.64 -5.99
N GLN A 172 25.32 22.66 -6.29
CA GLN A 172 26.02 23.43 -5.25
C GLN A 172 25.02 24.00 -4.23
N ARG A 173 23.98 24.69 -4.71
CA ARG A 173 22.97 25.32 -3.85
C ARG A 173 22.15 24.30 -3.06
N ALA A 174 21.83 23.16 -3.66
CA ALA A 174 21.10 22.09 -2.99
C ALA A 174 21.92 21.46 -1.85
N LEU A 175 23.22 21.24 -2.07
CA LEU A 175 24.12 20.72 -1.04
C LEU A 175 24.36 21.75 0.08
N GLU A 176 24.47 23.04 -0.24
CA GLU A 176 24.53 24.12 0.76
C GLU A 176 23.22 24.21 1.57
N ALA A 177 22.06 24.13 0.91
CA ALA A 177 20.76 24.14 1.56
C ALA A 177 20.55 22.92 2.48
N LEU A 178 21.11 21.78 2.09
CA LEU A 178 21.11 20.55 2.88
C LEU A 178 21.98 20.69 4.14
N ASP A 179 23.18 21.26 4.03
CA ASP A 179 24.06 21.55 5.17
C ASP A 179 23.34 22.46 6.19
N MET A 180 22.67 23.51 5.70
CA MET A 180 21.86 24.41 6.55
C MET A 180 20.63 23.74 7.17
N SER A 181 20.06 22.72 6.51
CA SER A 181 18.83 22.03 6.95
C SER A 181 19.12 20.68 7.61
N ARG A 182 20.39 20.37 7.89
CA ARG A 182 20.83 19.05 8.36
C ARG A 182 20.05 18.56 9.58
N LEU A 183 19.97 19.41 10.62
CA LEU A 183 19.25 19.07 11.85
C LEU A 183 17.77 18.76 11.58
N TYR A 184 17.12 19.54 10.72
CA TYR A 184 15.74 19.28 10.32
C TYR A 184 15.59 17.91 9.65
N VAL A 185 16.46 17.59 8.67
CA VAL A 185 16.40 16.31 7.95
C VAL A 185 16.57 15.13 8.91
N LEU A 186 17.53 15.20 9.83
CA LEU A 186 17.78 14.14 10.81
C LEU A 186 16.63 13.99 11.81
N THR A 187 16.13 15.09 12.39
CA THR A 187 14.97 15.06 13.28
C THR A 187 13.73 14.50 12.58
N MET A 188 13.51 14.87 11.31
CA MET A 188 12.38 14.34 10.54
C MET A 188 12.56 12.86 10.19
N SER A 189 13.80 12.39 10.01
CA SER A 189 14.12 10.98 9.81
C SER A 189 13.86 10.15 11.07
N ASP A 190 14.23 10.67 12.23
CA ASP A 190 13.98 10.02 13.53
C ASP A 190 12.49 10.05 13.90
N ALA A 191 11.75 11.06 13.42
CA ALA A 191 10.30 11.18 13.61
C ALA A 191 9.47 10.36 12.60
N LEU A 192 10.10 9.55 11.75
CA LEU A 192 9.37 8.64 10.87
C LEU A 192 8.80 7.48 11.68
N ASP A 193 7.48 7.31 11.63
CA ASP A 193 6.83 6.17 12.26
C ASP A 193 7.02 4.89 11.44
N VAL A 194 7.90 4.02 11.95
CA VAL A 194 8.27 2.74 11.33
C VAL A 194 7.08 1.78 11.27
N GLU A 195 6.16 1.84 12.23
CA GLU A 195 4.95 0.99 12.24
C GLU A 195 4.01 1.38 11.11
N THR A 196 3.79 2.68 10.90
CA THR A 196 2.99 3.17 9.78
C THR A 196 3.62 2.79 8.44
N LEU A 197 4.94 2.93 8.29
CA LEU A 197 5.65 2.49 7.09
C LEU A 197 5.52 0.99 6.86
N ARG A 198 5.61 0.18 7.93
CA ARG A 198 5.46 -1.28 7.87
C ARG A 198 4.06 -1.68 7.42
N LEU A 199 3.01 -1.03 7.96
CA LEU A 199 1.63 -1.30 7.56
C LEU A 199 1.41 -1.01 6.07
N PHE A 200 1.90 0.13 5.57
CA PHE A 200 1.82 0.45 4.15
C PHE A 200 2.59 -0.54 3.27
N GLY A 201 3.73 -1.03 3.74
CA GLY A 201 4.47 -2.12 3.09
C GLY A 201 3.71 -3.44 3.02
N MET A 202 3.01 -3.81 4.09
CA MET A 202 2.25 -5.06 4.20
C MET A 202 0.94 -5.07 3.41
N LEU A 203 0.18 -3.98 3.49
CA LEU A 203 -1.16 -3.88 2.88
C LEU A 203 -1.13 -3.30 1.48
N GLY A 204 0.00 -2.68 1.10
CA GLY A 204 0.08 -1.82 -0.05
C GLY A 204 -0.64 -0.49 0.20
N SER A 205 -0.36 0.46 -0.68
CA SER A 205 -1.15 1.66 -0.85
C SER A 205 -1.50 1.73 -2.33
N GLU A 206 -2.77 1.96 -2.66
CA GLU A 206 -3.18 2.29 -4.02
C GLU A 206 -2.47 3.58 -4.46
N ALA A 207 -1.27 3.43 -5.01
CA ALA A 207 -0.47 4.55 -5.51
C ALA A 207 -0.40 4.58 -7.04
N SER A 208 -1.14 3.68 -7.71
CA SER A 208 -1.42 3.79 -9.14
C SER A 208 -2.34 4.99 -9.48
N ALA A 209 -2.88 5.70 -8.48
CA ALA A 209 -3.80 6.82 -8.63
C ALA A 209 -3.13 8.22 -8.67
N GLY A 210 -1.83 8.31 -8.97
CA GLY A 210 -1.16 9.58 -9.23
C GLY A 210 -0.90 10.45 -7.98
N ALA A 211 -0.75 11.77 -8.18
CA ALA A 211 -0.30 12.71 -7.13
C ALA A 211 -1.25 12.79 -5.93
N LEU A 212 -2.56 12.55 -6.10
CA LEU A 212 -3.54 12.56 -5.01
C LEU A 212 -3.27 11.47 -3.97
N ALA A 213 -2.92 10.26 -4.42
CA ALA A 213 -2.57 9.17 -3.51
C ALA A 213 -1.30 9.47 -2.69
N GLN A 214 -0.36 10.21 -3.26
CA GLN A 214 0.85 10.66 -2.54
C GLN A 214 0.52 11.71 -1.48
N VAL A 215 -0.47 12.58 -1.72
CA VAL A 215 -0.98 13.53 -0.72
C VAL A 215 -1.70 12.81 0.41
N ASP A 216 -2.52 11.80 0.11
CA ASP A 216 -3.19 10.99 1.14
C ASP A 216 -2.18 10.25 2.02
N LEU A 217 -1.11 9.71 1.43
CA LEU A 217 0.01 9.10 2.16
C LEU A 217 0.72 10.12 3.07
N LEU A 218 1.00 11.32 2.57
CA LEU A 218 1.58 12.41 3.37
C LEU A 218 0.68 12.78 4.55
N ALA A 219 -0.63 12.88 4.33
CA ALA A 219 -1.61 13.18 5.36
C ALA A 219 -1.67 12.08 6.42
N ALA A 220 -1.68 10.81 6.00
CA ALA A 220 -1.68 9.66 6.91
C ALA A 220 -0.43 9.63 7.81
N LEU A 221 0.76 9.83 7.24
CA LEU A 221 2.03 9.86 8.01
C LEU A 221 2.14 11.03 8.99
N SER A 222 1.26 12.04 8.87
CA SER A 222 1.31 13.25 9.69
C SER A 222 0.23 13.28 10.76
N SER A 223 -0.72 12.32 10.76
CA SER A 223 -1.87 12.32 11.68
C SER A 223 -1.59 11.41 12.89
N PRO A 224 -1.65 11.91 14.14
CA PRO A 224 -1.54 11.06 15.32
C PRO A 224 -2.62 9.98 15.38
N GLU A 225 -3.84 10.27 14.93
CA GLU A 225 -4.96 9.33 14.93
C GLU A 225 -4.73 8.16 13.96
N ALA A 226 -3.95 8.37 12.89
CA ALA A 226 -3.57 7.32 11.97
C ALA A 226 -2.63 6.32 12.64
N ASN A 227 -1.70 6.80 13.49
CA ASN A 227 -0.76 5.95 14.22
C ASN A 227 -1.50 5.01 15.18
N ASP A 228 -2.51 5.49 15.91
CA ASP A 228 -3.30 4.63 16.80
C ASP A 228 -4.00 3.49 16.03
N ILE A 229 -4.54 3.80 14.84
CA ILE A 229 -5.16 2.80 13.94
C ILE A 229 -4.12 1.81 13.43
N VAL A 230 -2.92 2.29 13.08
CA VAL A 230 -1.82 1.48 12.57
C VAL A 230 -1.37 0.47 13.62
N ASN A 231 -1.05 0.94 14.83
CA ASN A 231 -0.55 0.09 15.91
C ASN A 231 -1.57 -1.01 16.22
N PHE A 232 -2.85 -0.63 16.33
CA PHE A 232 -3.93 -1.60 16.53
C PHE A 232 -4.07 -2.58 15.35
N SER A 233 -3.92 -2.12 14.11
CA SER A 233 -3.97 -2.99 12.93
C SER A 233 -2.82 -4.01 12.91
N LEU A 234 -1.60 -3.61 13.30
CA LEU A 234 -0.45 -4.51 13.38
C LEU A 234 -0.58 -5.56 14.50
N GLU A 235 -1.32 -5.28 15.57
CA GLU A 235 -1.62 -6.25 16.63
C GLU A 235 -2.55 -7.40 16.17
N ILE A 236 -3.44 -7.11 15.21
CA ILE A 236 -4.50 -8.03 14.74
C ILE A 236 -4.19 -8.69 13.40
N LEU A 237 -3.35 -8.08 12.55
CA LEU A 237 -3.02 -8.61 11.23
C LEU A 237 -2.31 -9.97 11.24
N PRO A 238 -1.40 -10.31 12.18
CA PRO A 238 -0.77 -11.63 12.19
C PRO A 238 -1.76 -12.79 12.20
N SER A 239 -2.83 -12.70 13.01
CA SER A 239 -3.91 -13.71 13.02
C SER A 239 -4.71 -13.77 11.72
N VAL A 240 -4.77 -12.68 10.95
CA VAL A 240 -5.42 -12.65 9.63
C VAL A 240 -4.52 -13.28 8.56
N LEU A 241 -3.19 -13.14 8.69
CA LEU A 241 -2.25 -13.74 7.75
C LEU A 241 -2.12 -15.26 7.94
N GLU A 242 -2.49 -15.78 9.12
CA GLU A 242 -2.62 -17.22 9.38
C GLU A 242 -3.85 -17.83 8.68
N THR A 243 -4.83 -17.02 8.27
CA THR A 243 -5.97 -17.50 7.50
C THR A 243 -5.47 -18.12 6.21
N LYS A 244 -5.81 -19.40 6.00
CA LYS A 244 -5.39 -20.15 4.81
C LYS A 244 -5.87 -19.41 3.58
N THR A 245 -4.93 -18.88 2.78
CA THR A 245 -5.22 -18.40 1.43
C THR A 245 -5.98 -19.49 0.71
N ARG A 246 -7.12 -19.16 0.08
CA ARG A 246 -7.85 -20.14 -0.73
C ARG A 246 -6.82 -20.83 -1.63
N PRO A 247 -6.69 -22.18 -1.59
CA PRO A 247 -5.77 -22.85 -2.49
C PRO A 247 -6.18 -22.45 -3.90
N ALA A 248 -5.27 -21.79 -4.62
CA ALA A 248 -5.49 -21.37 -6.00
C ALA A 248 -6.08 -22.57 -6.73
N ALA A 249 -7.32 -22.43 -7.23
CA ALA A 249 -8.20 -23.50 -7.72
C ALA A 249 -7.40 -24.71 -8.20
N GLY A 250 -7.00 -25.53 -7.24
CA GLY A 250 -6.20 -26.70 -7.50
C GLY A 250 -7.19 -27.67 -8.10
N THR A 251 -6.78 -28.38 -9.15
CA THR A 251 -7.55 -29.48 -9.70
C THR A 251 -7.65 -30.58 -8.64
N SER A 252 -8.49 -30.39 -7.62
CA SER A 252 -8.82 -31.39 -6.64
C SER A 252 -9.46 -32.56 -7.38
N ALA A 253 -9.13 -33.79 -6.99
CA ALA A 253 -9.65 -35.02 -7.58
C ALA A 253 -11.13 -35.28 -7.24
N ALA A 254 -11.81 -34.31 -6.63
CA ALA A 254 -13.17 -34.46 -6.12
C ALA A 254 -14.28 -34.22 -7.16
N HIS A 255 -13.98 -33.65 -8.34
CA HIS A 255 -14.98 -33.29 -9.34
C HIS A 255 -14.85 -34.09 -10.64
N GLY A 256 -15.97 -34.20 -11.36
CA GLY A 256 -16.05 -34.87 -12.67
C GLY A 256 -15.28 -34.12 -13.76
N TYR A 257 -15.34 -34.65 -14.99
CA TYR A 257 -14.73 -34.01 -16.16
C TYR A 257 -15.80 -33.28 -16.97
N SER A 258 -15.61 -31.98 -17.23
CA SER A 258 -16.56 -31.14 -17.99
C SER A 258 -16.23 -31.05 -19.48
N GLY A 259 -15.02 -31.43 -19.91
CA GLY A 259 -14.65 -31.40 -21.32
C GLY A 259 -13.19 -31.77 -21.59
N LEU A 260 -12.71 -31.40 -22.78
CA LEU A 260 -11.32 -31.55 -23.22
C LEU A 260 -10.75 -30.17 -23.52
N GLY A 261 -9.47 -29.96 -23.21
CA GLY A 261 -8.74 -28.72 -23.49
C GLY A 261 -7.28 -29.02 -23.86
N THR A 262 -6.58 -28.01 -24.38
CA THR A 262 -5.18 -28.16 -24.83
C THR A 262 -4.14 -27.70 -23.82
N ARG A 263 -4.56 -27.45 -22.57
CA ARG A 263 -3.70 -27.06 -21.46
C ARG A 263 -4.09 -27.80 -20.19
N GLY A 264 -3.12 -28.37 -19.49
CA GLY A 264 -3.35 -29.07 -18.23
C GLY A 264 -2.08 -29.62 -17.61
N SER A 265 -2.20 -30.20 -16.42
CA SER A 265 -1.13 -31.02 -15.81
C SER A 265 -1.01 -32.34 -16.56
N ILE A 266 0.15 -32.99 -16.49
CA ILE A 266 0.36 -34.37 -16.97
C ILE A 266 -0.68 -35.31 -16.37
N ASP A 267 -1.07 -35.10 -15.11
CA ASP A 267 -2.09 -35.92 -14.41
C ASP A 267 -3.49 -35.81 -15.03
N SER A 268 -3.73 -34.78 -15.84
CA SER A 268 -4.98 -34.54 -16.56
C SER A 268 -4.89 -34.86 -18.05
N MET A 269 -3.75 -35.35 -18.55
CA MET A 269 -3.59 -35.67 -19.96
C MET A 269 -4.50 -36.84 -20.36
N VAL A 270 -5.13 -36.75 -21.52
CA VAL A 270 -5.94 -37.84 -22.04
C VAL A 270 -5.02 -39.02 -22.35
N LEU A 271 -5.34 -40.20 -21.82
CA LEU A 271 -4.47 -41.37 -21.94
C LEU A 271 -4.16 -41.78 -23.39
N THR A 272 -5.02 -41.43 -24.35
CA THR A 272 -4.78 -41.67 -25.77
C THR A 272 -3.61 -40.84 -26.33
N GLU A 273 -3.23 -39.73 -25.71
CA GLU A 273 -2.06 -38.94 -26.12
C GLU A 273 -0.75 -39.69 -25.80
N LEU A 274 -0.74 -40.60 -24.83
CA LEU A 274 0.42 -41.45 -24.52
C LEU A 274 0.62 -42.60 -25.53
N ALA A 275 -0.29 -42.76 -26.48
CA ALA A 275 -0.16 -43.77 -27.54
C ALA A 275 0.64 -43.26 -28.75
N TRP A 276 0.98 -41.96 -28.79
CA TRP A 276 1.83 -41.38 -29.82
C TRP A 276 3.30 -41.79 -29.61
N ASP A 277 4.06 -41.84 -30.69
CA ASP A 277 5.51 -41.98 -30.64
C ASP A 277 6.15 -40.81 -29.89
N ASP A 278 7.29 -41.04 -29.23
CA ASP A 278 7.94 -40.06 -28.34
C ASP A 278 8.24 -38.73 -29.06
N VAL A 279 8.63 -38.81 -30.35
CA VAL A 279 8.94 -37.62 -31.16
C VAL A 279 7.67 -36.83 -31.50
N GLU A 280 6.58 -37.52 -31.80
CA GLU A 280 5.30 -36.90 -32.14
C GLU A 280 4.63 -36.30 -30.89
N LEU A 281 4.71 -36.99 -29.75
CA LEU A 281 4.22 -36.47 -28.46
C LEU A 281 4.98 -35.19 -28.07
N ALA A 282 6.31 -35.18 -28.20
CA ALA A 282 7.12 -34.00 -27.91
C ALA A 282 6.75 -32.79 -28.78
N ARG A 283 6.51 -33.02 -30.09
CA ARG A 283 6.02 -31.99 -31.02
C ARG A 283 4.66 -31.45 -30.57
N ARG A 284 3.71 -32.33 -30.27
CA ARG A 284 2.35 -31.95 -29.82
C ARG A 284 2.37 -31.18 -28.50
N ILE A 285 3.28 -31.52 -27.57
CA ILE A 285 3.46 -30.77 -26.32
C ILE A 285 3.95 -29.35 -26.61
N ALA A 286 4.96 -29.21 -27.49
CA ALA A 286 5.51 -27.91 -27.86
C ALA A 286 4.46 -27.03 -28.58
N ASP A 287 3.65 -27.63 -29.45
CA ASP A 287 2.64 -26.95 -30.25
C ASP A 287 1.30 -26.71 -29.51
N ASN A 288 1.18 -27.15 -28.25
CA ASN A 288 -0.07 -27.13 -27.46
C ASN A 288 -1.23 -27.88 -28.15
N GLU A 289 -0.94 -29.04 -28.75
CA GLU A 289 -1.92 -29.91 -29.43
C GLU A 289 -2.33 -31.12 -28.56
N VAL A 290 -1.66 -31.34 -27.43
CA VAL A 290 -2.00 -32.41 -26.48
C VAL A 290 -3.32 -32.12 -25.80
N LEU A 291 -4.18 -33.14 -25.74
CA LEU A 291 -5.47 -33.06 -25.06
C LEU A 291 -5.34 -33.41 -23.59
N TYR A 292 -5.99 -32.60 -22.77
CA TYR A 292 -6.16 -32.78 -21.33
C TYR A 292 -7.64 -32.81 -21.01
N PHE A 293 -8.04 -33.64 -20.06
CA PHE A 293 -9.37 -33.58 -19.48
C PHE A 293 -9.53 -32.28 -18.70
N ALA A 294 -10.44 -31.41 -19.16
CA ALA A 294 -10.90 -30.27 -18.40
C ALA A 294 -11.82 -30.78 -17.30
N ARG A 295 -11.39 -30.62 -16.04
CA ARG A 295 -12.25 -30.95 -14.89
C ARG A 295 -13.38 -29.93 -14.79
N GLU A 296 -14.54 -30.42 -14.38
CA GLU A 296 -15.65 -29.59 -13.94
C GLU A 296 -15.11 -28.76 -12.78
N GLN A 297 -14.85 -27.48 -13.06
CA GLN A 297 -14.63 -26.52 -12.00
C GLN A 297 -15.91 -26.57 -11.17
N SER A 298 -15.79 -26.72 -9.84
CA SER A 298 -16.89 -26.31 -8.98
C SER A 298 -17.37 -24.97 -9.51
N ARG A 299 -18.67 -24.73 -9.57
CA ARG A 299 -19.13 -23.34 -9.62
C ARG A 299 -18.38 -22.69 -8.48
N ASP A 300 -17.33 -21.93 -8.79
CA ASP A 300 -16.64 -21.10 -7.81
C ASP A 300 -17.79 -20.51 -7.02
N GLU A 301 -17.82 -20.73 -5.70
CA GLU A 301 -18.68 -19.92 -4.87
C GLU A 301 -18.33 -18.50 -5.26
N GLN A 302 -19.21 -17.87 -6.05
CA GLN A 302 -18.85 -16.70 -6.82
C GLN A 302 -18.26 -15.70 -5.84
N ARG A 303 -17.04 -15.22 -6.11
CA ARG A 303 -16.33 -14.28 -5.24
C ARG A 303 -17.33 -13.25 -4.74
N ARG A 304 -17.69 -13.22 -3.47
CA ARG A 304 -18.68 -12.29 -2.97
C ARG A 304 -18.09 -10.90 -2.96
N ILE A 305 -18.94 -9.91 -3.19
CA ILE A 305 -18.55 -8.51 -3.01
C ILE A 305 -18.86 -8.11 -1.57
N HIS A 306 -17.85 -7.70 -0.84
CA HIS A 306 -17.97 -7.22 0.53
C HIS A 306 -17.82 -5.70 0.61
N TYR A 307 -18.85 -5.04 1.11
CA TYR A 307 -18.86 -3.60 1.40
C TYR A 307 -18.57 -3.37 2.88
N LEU A 308 -17.45 -2.74 3.20
CA LEU A 308 -17.08 -2.35 4.56
C LEU A 308 -17.51 -0.90 4.78
N LEU A 309 -18.67 -0.74 5.41
CA LEU A 309 -19.25 0.56 5.77
C LEU A 309 -18.74 1.01 7.13
N ILE A 310 -17.99 2.11 7.15
CA ILE A 310 -17.34 2.64 8.35
C ILE A 310 -18.00 3.96 8.75
N ASP A 311 -18.54 4.01 9.95
CA ASP A 311 -19.13 5.23 10.53
C ASP A 311 -18.02 6.26 10.82
N ALA A 312 -18.15 7.44 10.22
CA ALA A 312 -17.25 8.57 10.38
C ALA A 312 -17.87 9.72 11.19
N SER A 313 -19.04 9.50 11.79
CA SER A 313 -19.73 10.50 12.60
C SER A 313 -18.97 10.85 13.89
N ALA A 314 -19.31 11.98 14.50
CA ALA A 314 -18.59 12.51 15.66
C ALA A 314 -18.57 11.56 16.88
N SER A 315 -19.57 10.69 17.02
CA SER A 315 -19.63 9.70 18.11
C SER A 315 -18.56 8.61 17.98
N MET A 316 -18.02 8.38 16.78
CA MET A 316 -16.97 7.40 16.55
C MET A 316 -15.57 7.88 16.96
N ARG A 317 -15.36 9.17 17.24
CA ARG A 317 -14.02 9.70 17.56
C ARG A 317 -13.34 9.00 18.74
N GLY A 318 -12.00 9.03 18.72
CA GLY A 318 -11.15 8.37 19.71
C GLY A 318 -11.08 6.86 19.48
N ASP A 319 -11.05 6.08 20.56
CA ASP A 319 -10.80 4.63 20.51
C ASP A 319 -11.80 3.85 19.64
N ARG A 320 -13.04 4.33 19.51
CA ARG A 320 -14.05 3.70 18.65
C ARG A 320 -13.68 3.77 17.16
N GLN A 321 -13.10 4.88 16.72
CA GLN A 321 -12.64 5.08 15.34
C GLN A 321 -11.42 4.20 15.10
N THR A 322 -10.50 4.15 16.06
CA THR A 322 -9.33 3.28 16.05
C THR A 322 -9.75 1.83 15.88
N PHE A 323 -10.70 1.37 16.70
CA PHE A 323 -11.24 0.02 16.64
C PHE A 323 -11.95 -0.27 15.31
N ALA A 324 -12.89 0.59 14.91
CA ALA A 324 -13.69 0.38 13.70
C ALA A 324 -12.83 0.32 12.44
N ARG A 325 -11.86 1.23 12.28
CA ARG A 325 -10.98 1.26 11.11
C ARG A 325 -9.98 0.11 11.12
N GLY A 326 -9.35 -0.18 12.25
CA GLY A 326 -8.44 -1.33 12.35
C GLY A 326 -9.15 -2.65 12.06
N MET A 327 -10.35 -2.83 12.63
CA MET A 327 -11.18 -4.01 12.37
C MET A 327 -11.60 -4.10 10.90
N ALA A 328 -11.96 -2.98 10.26
CA ALA A 328 -12.27 -2.94 8.84
C ALA A 328 -11.07 -3.29 7.97
N ILE A 329 -9.88 -2.76 8.28
CA ILE A 329 -8.62 -3.09 7.57
C ILE A 329 -8.31 -4.59 7.69
N ALA A 330 -8.37 -5.15 8.90
CA ALA A 330 -8.11 -6.56 9.14
C ALA A 330 -9.13 -7.46 8.43
N THR A 331 -10.43 -7.11 8.52
CA THR A 331 -11.51 -7.82 7.83
C THR A 331 -11.31 -7.79 6.32
N GLY A 332 -11.01 -6.62 5.76
CA GLY A 332 -10.78 -6.46 4.33
C GLY A 332 -9.55 -7.22 3.85
N LYS A 333 -8.45 -7.22 4.62
CA LYS A 333 -7.26 -7.99 4.28
C LYS A 333 -7.55 -9.49 4.30
N ARG A 334 -8.30 -9.98 5.29
CA ARG A 334 -8.71 -11.38 5.41
C ARG A 334 -9.51 -11.82 4.18
N LEU A 335 -10.55 -11.06 3.84
CA LEU A 335 -11.41 -11.31 2.68
C LEU A 335 -10.62 -11.28 1.36
N LEU A 336 -9.65 -10.37 1.22
CA LEU A 336 -8.76 -10.38 0.05
C LEU A 336 -7.88 -11.63 -0.04
N LEU A 337 -7.39 -12.16 1.08
CA LEU A 337 -6.61 -13.40 1.12
C LEU A 337 -7.47 -14.65 0.83
N GLU A 338 -8.76 -14.58 1.20
CA GLU A 338 -9.79 -15.54 0.80
C GLU A 338 -10.16 -15.40 -0.70
N GLY A 339 -9.66 -14.37 -1.40
CA GLY A 339 -9.91 -14.15 -2.82
C GLY A 339 -11.23 -13.45 -3.13
N GLU A 340 -11.85 -12.81 -2.14
CA GLU A 340 -13.09 -12.06 -2.27
C GLU A 340 -12.88 -10.62 -2.77
N ASP A 341 -13.93 -10.02 -3.34
CA ASP A 341 -13.90 -8.62 -3.77
C ASP A 341 -14.25 -7.71 -2.59
N VAL A 342 -13.38 -6.76 -2.27
CA VAL A 342 -13.51 -5.90 -1.08
C VAL A 342 -13.60 -4.44 -1.47
N ALA A 343 -14.59 -3.73 -0.91
CA ALA A 343 -14.75 -2.31 -1.09
C ALA A 343 -15.06 -1.61 0.23
N PHE A 344 -14.52 -0.40 0.42
CA PHE A 344 -14.65 0.41 1.62
C PHE A 344 -15.45 1.65 1.33
N ARG A 345 -16.28 2.05 2.29
CA ARG A 345 -17.07 3.27 2.19
C ARG A 345 -17.28 3.88 3.57
N PHE A 346 -17.04 5.18 3.68
CA PHE A 346 -17.36 5.92 4.90
C PHE A 346 -18.78 6.48 4.84
N PHE A 347 -19.39 6.75 6.00
CA PHE A 347 -20.66 7.46 6.07
C PHE A 347 -20.81 8.31 7.33
N ASP A 348 -21.63 9.36 7.25
CA ASP A 348 -22.05 10.20 8.38
C ASP A 348 -23.48 10.76 8.20
N ALA A 349 -23.62 12.01 7.72
CA ALA A 349 -24.83 12.58 7.14
C ALA A 349 -25.00 12.22 5.66
N ARG A 350 -23.93 11.79 4.98
CA ARG A 350 -23.94 11.32 3.60
C ARG A 350 -23.18 10.02 3.42
N LEU A 351 -23.41 9.34 2.30
CA LEU A 351 -22.64 8.18 1.89
C LEU A 351 -21.48 8.62 0.98
N TYR A 352 -20.23 8.35 1.38
CA TYR A 352 -19.03 8.83 0.67
C TYR A 352 -18.70 8.00 -0.58
N GLU A 353 -17.65 8.34 -1.31
CA GLU A 353 -17.19 7.55 -2.47
C GLU A 353 -16.76 6.13 -2.06
N LEU A 354 -16.95 5.18 -2.98
CA LEU A 354 -16.58 3.78 -2.81
C LEU A 354 -15.13 3.53 -3.23
N TYR A 355 -14.32 3.01 -2.30
CA TYR A 355 -12.92 2.66 -2.56
C TYR A 355 -12.74 1.14 -2.63
N ARG A 356 -12.51 0.61 -3.83
CA ARG A 356 -12.31 -0.82 -4.05
C ARG A 356 -10.86 -1.20 -3.80
N ALA A 357 -10.62 -2.36 -3.21
CA ALA A 357 -9.31 -2.98 -3.22
C ALA A 357 -8.95 -3.44 -4.64
N LYS A 358 -7.69 -3.24 -5.06
CA LYS A 358 -7.22 -3.61 -6.39
C LYS A 358 -5.88 -4.32 -6.28
N ASN A 359 -5.64 -5.30 -7.15
CA ASN A 359 -4.39 -6.06 -7.22
C ASN A 359 -3.94 -6.63 -5.87
N GLY A 360 -4.89 -7.03 -5.01
CA GLY A 360 -4.61 -7.55 -3.67
C GLY A 360 -4.14 -6.51 -2.64
N GLN A 361 -4.21 -5.21 -2.98
CA GLN A 361 -3.86 -4.09 -2.11
C GLN A 361 -5.09 -3.33 -1.63
N LEU A 362 -5.02 -2.85 -0.39
CA LEU A 362 -6.06 -2.03 0.22
C LEU A 362 -5.81 -0.53 -0.04
N PRO A 363 -6.87 0.31 -0.06
CA PRO A 363 -6.75 1.77 -0.10
C PRO A 363 -6.32 2.32 1.27
N THR A 364 -5.23 1.81 1.84
CA THR A 364 -4.80 2.02 3.23
C THR A 364 -4.64 3.51 3.55
N ALA A 365 -4.06 4.29 2.64
CA ALA A 365 -3.80 5.72 2.88
C ALA A 365 -5.10 6.48 3.12
N HIS A 366 -6.10 6.24 2.26
CA HIS A 366 -7.42 6.83 2.39
C HIS A 366 -8.11 6.39 3.68
N LEU A 367 -8.05 5.09 4.03
CA LEU A 367 -8.65 4.58 5.26
C LEU A 367 -8.08 5.24 6.53
N LEU A 368 -6.78 5.56 6.53
CA LEU A 368 -6.12 6.22 7.63
C LEU A 368 -6.38 7.73 7.66
N SER A 369 -6.28 8.41 6.51
CA SER A 369 -6.36 9.88 6.42
C SER A 369 -7.79 10.43 6.40
N PHE A 370 -8.80 9.60 6.13
CA PHE A 370 -10.18 10.06 5.94
C PHE A 370 -10.72 10.85 7.13
N LYS A 371 -11.40 11.96 6.86
CA LYS A 371 -12.11 12.78 7.84
C LYS A 371 -13.54 13.03 7.36
N GLY A 372 -14.52 12.61 8.17
CA GLY A 372 -15.95 12.84 7.90
C GLY A 372 -16.36 14.29 8.12
N GLU A 373 -17.49 14.66 7.53
CA GLU A 373 -18.18 15.92 7.75
C GLU A 373 -19.00 15.87 9.05
N ARG A 374 -19.41 17.03 9.55
CA ARG A 374 -20.24 17.09 10.76
C ARG A 374 -21.69 16.79 10.38
N GLY A 375 -22.28 15.77 11.01
CA GLY A 375 -23.71 15.52 10.95
C GLY A 375 -24.03 14.03 11.05
N ARG A 376 -25.32 13.72 11.05
CA ARG A 376 -25.82 12.35 11.00
C ARG A 376 -27.18 12.30 10.34
N ASN A 377 -27.33 11.47 9.32
CA ASN A 377 -28.61 11.22 8.66
C ASN A 377 -28.66 9.77 8.17
N PRO A 378 -28.85 8.81 9.09
CA PRO A 378 -28.78 7.40 8.77
C PRO A 378 -29.88 6.97 7.78
N ALA A 379 -31.07 7.57 7.86
CA ALA A 379 -32.15 7.29 6.93
C ALA A 379 -31.75 7.59 5.48
N ARG A 380 -31.17 8.77 5.25
CA ARG A 380 -30.67 9.16 3.92
C ARG A 380 -29.55 8.23 3.44
N VAL A 381 -28.58 7.95 4.31
CA VAL A 381 -27.43 7.09 3.97
C VAL A 381 -27.88 5.69 3.56
N PHE A 382 -28.82 5.09 4.31
CA PHE A 382 -29.29 3.73 4.02
C PHE A 382 -30.22 3.68 2.81
N ALA A 383 -30.98 4.76 2.53
CA ALA A 383 -31.73 4.89 1.28
C ALA A 383 -30.80 4.99 0.05
N GLU A 384 -29.74 5.81 0.14
CA GLU A 384 -28.70 5.91 -0.90
C GLU A 384 -27.99 4.56 -1.09
N LEU A 385 -27.65 3.87 0.01
CA LEU A 385 -27.02 2.54 -0.03
C LEU A 385 -27.91 1.50 -0.70
N ALA A 386 -29.20 1.43 -0.34
CA ALA A 386 -30.14 0.48 -0.93
C ALA A 386 -30.26 0.69 -2.45
N THR A 387 -30.34 1.95 -2.88
CA THR A 387 -30.36 2.34 -4.30
C THR A 387 -29.09 1.90 -5.02
N ASP A 388 -27.92 2.15 -4.44
CA ASP A 388 -26.63 1.76 -5.02
C ASP A 388 -26.47 0.23 -5.11
N LEU A 389 -26.95 -0.52 -4.10
CA LEU A 389 -26.91 -1.97 -4.09
C LEU A 389 -27.86 -2.57 -5.14
N ASP A 390 -29.05 -2.01 -5.29
CA ASP A 390 -30.00 -2.43 -6.33
C ASP A 390 -29.40 -2.23 -7.73
N LEU A 391 -28.85 -1.05 -8.01
CA LEU A 391 -28.16 -0.76 -9.27
C LEU A 391 -26.97 -1.71 -9.50
N THR A 392 -26.21 -2.02 -8.45
CA THR A 392 -25.09 -2.96 -8.55
C THR A 392 -25.57 -4.36 -8.90
N ARG A 393 -26.68 -4.83 -8.33
CA ARG A 393 -27.26 -6.15 -8.62
C ARG A 393 -27.73 -6.31 -10.06
N HIS A 394 -28.11 -5.22 -10.72
CA HIS A 394 -28.46 -5.24 -12.15
C HIS A 394 -27.22 -5.49 -13.03
N HIS A 395 -26.04 -5.06 -12.59
CA HIS A 395 -24.79 -5.28 -13.30
C HIS A 395 -24.05 -6.56 -12.88
N ASP A 396 -24.23 -6.99 -11.64
CA ASP A 396 -23.56 -8.12 -11.04
C ASP A 396 -24.57 -9.00 -10.28
N PRO A 397 -24.84 -10.23 -10.72
CA PRO A 397 -25.87 -11.07 -10.13
C PRO A 397 -25.52 -11.56 -8.71
N ARG A 398 -24.28 -11.36 -8.25
CA ARG A 398 -23.82 -11.79 -6.92
C ARG A 398 -24.54 -11.02 -5.82
N THR A 399 -24.95 -11.71 -4.76
CA THR A 399 -25.49 -11.06 -3.55
C THR A 399 -24.34 -10.46 -2.73
N PRO A 400 -24.26 -9.12 -2.57
CA PRO A 400 -23.24 -8.49 -1.77
C PRO A 400 -23.44 -8.72 -0.27
N VAL A 401 -22.36 -8.55 0.50
CA VAL A 401 -22.37 -8.58 1.96
C VAL A 401 -21.90 -7.22 2.50
N VAL A 402 -22.70 -6.60 3.34
CA VAL A 402 -22.39 -5.33 4.02
C VAL A 402 -21.87 -5.62 5.43
N HIS A 403 -20.67 -5.13 5.74
CA HIS A 403 -20.09 -5.11 7.09
C HIS A 403 -20.18 -3.69 7.62
N LEU A 404 -21.02 -3.47 8.63
CA LEU A 404 -21.25 -2.17 9.25
C LEU A 404 -20.41 -2.03 10.52
N PHE A 405 -19.56 -1.00 10.59
CA PHE A 405 -18.78 -0.67 11.77
C PHE A 405 -19.27 0.67 12.33
N THR A 406 -20.01 0.64 13.44
CA THR A 406 -20.67 1.83 13.99
C THR A 406 -20.79 1.77 15.51
N HIS A 407 -21.21 2.87 16.12
CA HIS A 407 -21.56 2.89 17.53
C HIS A 407 -22.98 2.37 17.76
N ALA A 408 -23.23 1.86 18.96
CA ALA A 408 -24.49 1.20 19.34
C ALA A 408 -25.74 2.11 19.42
N ALA A 409 -25.63 3.40 19.09
CA ALA A 409 -26.76 4.34 19.10
C ALA A 409 -27.13 4.79 17.67
N LEU A 410 -27.00 3.89 16.69
CA LEU A 410 -27.40 4.11 15.29
C LEU A 410 -28.85 3.79 15.04
N TYR A 411 -29.71 4.78 15.31
CA TYR A 411 -31.13 4.70 14.95
C TYR A 411 -31.31 4.84 13.43
N ILE A 412 -31.54 3.71 12.77
CA ILE A 412 -31.92 3.65 11.35
C ILE A 412 -33.40 3.25 11.34
N PRO A 413 -34.27 3.94 10.59
CA PRO A 413 -35.63 3.47 10.42
C PRO A 413 -35.64 2.03 9.91
N ARG A 414 -36.37 1.14 10.58
CA ARG A 414 -36.44 -0.31 10.25
C ARG A 414 -36.69 -0.56 8.76
N GLU A 415 -37.57 0.23 8.15
CA GLU A 415 -37.90 0.19 6.72
C GLU A 415 -36.67 0.32 5.82
N MET A 416 -35.71 1.18 6.19
CA MET A 416 -34.48 1.39 5.43
C MET A 416 -33.52 0.20 5.59
N VAL A 417 -33.49 -0.45 6.77
CA VAL A 417 -32.70 -1.67 6.97
C VAL A 417 -33.28 -2.83 6.17
N GLN A 418 -34.61 -2.96 6.12
CA GLN A 418 -35.30 -3.95 5.27
C GLN A 418 -34.99 -3.73 3.79
N ALA A 419 -34.97 -2.46 3.35
CA ALA A 419 -34.60 -2.12 1.98
C ALA A 419 -33.15 -2.51 1.64
N VAL A 420 -32.20 -2.40 2.57
CA VAL A 420 -30.83 -2.90 2.33
C VAL A 420 -30.79 -4.43 2.35
N GLN A 421 -31.51 -5.06 3.29
CA GLN A 421 -31.57 -6.52 3.45
C GLN A 421 -32.11 -7.22 2.18
N SER A 422 -33.05 -6.61 1.45
CA SER A 422 -33.56 -7.17 0.20
C SER A 422 -32.50 -7.28 -0.91
N HIS A 423 -31.39 -6.55 -0.78
CA HIS A 423 -30.30 -6.56 -1.77
C HIS A 423 -28.98 -7.12 -1.23
N ALA A 424 -28.78 -7.23 0.09
CA ALA A 424 -27.51 -7.65 0.67
C ALA A 424 -27.68 -8.38 2.00
N HIS A 425 -26.72 -9.24 2.33
CA HIS A 425 -26.55 -9.70 3.71
C HIS A 425 -25.91 -8.60 4.54
N ILE A 426 -26.38 -8.39 5.77
CA ILE A 426 -25.91 -7.34 6.67
C ILE A 426 -25.32 -7.95 7.93
N SER A 427 -24.06 -7.62 8.19
CA SER A 427 -23.39 -7.94 9.43
C SER A 427 -22.88 -6.66 10.10
N ALA A 428 -22.98 -6.55 11.42
CA ALA A 428 -22.65 -5.30 12.12
C ALA A 428 -21.78 -5.52 13.36
N VAL A 429 -20.78 -4.66 13.53
CA VAL A 429 -20.01 -4.54 14.78
C VAL A 429 -20.42 -3.24 15.43
N PHE A 430 -20.97 -3.33 16.64
CA PHE A 430 -21.42 -2.20 17.44
C PHE A 430 -20.46 -1.91 18.59
N MET A 431 -19.95 -0.68 18.65
CA MET A 431 -19.19 -0.20 19.80
C MET A 431 -20.13 0.53 20.79
N LEU A 432 -20.22 0.03 22.03
CA LEU A 432 -21.06 0.65 23.06
C LEU A 432 -20.40 1.90 23.64
N PRO A 433 -21.19 2.93 24.00
CA PRO A 433 -20.73 3.97 24.93
C PRO A 433 -20.63 3.42 26.36
N SER A 434 -19.93 4.13 27.24
CA SER A 434 -19.79 3.76 28.65
C SER A 434 -21.16 3.56 29.30
N GLY A 435 -21.42 2.36 29.83
CA GLY A 435 -22.69 2.01 30.49
C GLY A 435 -23.90 1.87 29.55
N GLY A 436 -23.71 1.92 28.23
CA GLY A 436 -24.78 1.73 27.26
C GLY A 436 -25.24 0.27 27.11
N GLN A 437 -26.50 0.08 26.73
CA GLN A 437 -27.01 -1.20 26.22
C GLN A 437 -27.30 -1.05 24.72
N LEU A 438 -27.15 -2.16 23.98
CA LEU A 438 -27.57 -2.20 22.59
C LEU A 438 -29.08 -2.42 22.57
N ASP A 439 -29.81 -1.39 22.18
CA ASP A 439 -31.27 -1.42 22.04
C ASP A 439 -31.63 -0.72 20.73
N LEU A 440 -31.75 -1.52 19.66
CA LEU A 440 -32.06 -1.06 18.31
C LEU A 440 -33.16 -1.96 17.75
N ASP A 441 -34.14 -1.34 17.09
CA ASP A 441 -35.37 -1.97 16.61
C ASP A 441 -35.19 -2.84 15.36
N TYR A 442 -34.00 -2.87 14.77
CA TYR A 442 -33.69 -3.58 13.53
C TYR A 442 -32.68 -4.73 13.70
N LEU A 443 -32.28 -5.07 14.93
CA LEU A 443 -31.23 -6.08 15.16
C LEU A 443 -31.58 -7.47 14.64
N ASP A 444 -32.86 -7.80 14.64
CA ASP A 444 -33.42 -9.05 14.10
C ASP A 444 -33.35 -9.14 12.57
N LEU A 445 -33.11 -8.01 11.89
CA LEU A 445 -32.93 -7.96 10.43
C LEU A 445 -31.47 -8.23 10.00
N LEU A 446 -30.53 -8.24 10.95
CA LEU A 446 -29.12 -8.47 10.67
C LEU A 446 -28.80 -9.96 10.64
N ASP A 447 -28.05 -10.42 9.64
CA ASP A 447 -27.58 -11.81 9.56
C ASP A 447 -26.62 -12.14 10.71
N ALA A 448 -25.81 -11.16 11.14
CA ALA A 448 -24.93 -11.30 12.29
C ALA A 448 -24.64 -9.95 12.95
N HIS A 449 -24.49 -9.93 14.27
CA HIS A 449 -23.97 -8.74 14.94
C HIS A 449 -23.11 -9.07 16.16
N TRP A 450 -22.12 -8.22 16.41
CA TRP A 450 -21.21 -8.30 17.54
C TRP A 450 -21.23 -7.00 18.32
N VAL A 451 -21.08 -7.12 19.64
CA VAL A 451 -21.10 -5.97 20.55
C VAL A 451 -19.81 -5.92 21.32
N VAL A 452 -19.13 -4.77 21.26
CA VAL A 452 -17.89 -4.50 21.98
C VAL A 452 -18.14 -3.37 22.96
N ASP A 453 -17.84 -3.61 24.24
CA ASP A 453 -18.04 -2.60 25.28
C ASP A 453 -16.95 -1.52 25.27
N HIS A 454 -17.23 -0.39 25.93
CA HIS A 454 -16.28 0.71 25.99
C HIS A 454 -14.99 0.34 26.74
N ALA A 455 -15.08 -0.48 27.79
CA ALA A 455 -13.92 -0.90 28.58
C ALA A 455 -12.93 -1.73 27.75
N THR A 456 -13.43 -2.62 26.90
CA THR A 456 -12.66 -3.41 25.95
C THR A 456 -12.07 -2.53 24.87
N VAL A 457 -12.83 -1.58 24.32
CA VAL A 457 -12.32 -0.63 23.30
C VAL A 457 -11.22 0.28 23.86
N ALA A 458 -11.29 0.67 25.13
CA ALA A 458 -10.29 1.53 25.78
C ALA A 458 -9.01 0.78 26.20
N SER A 459 -9.08 -0.54 26.39
CA SER A 459 -7.93 -1.36 26.81
C SER A 459 -7.26 -2.04 25.62
N GLY A 460 -6.01 -1.70 25.31
CA GLY A 460 -5.31 -2.20 24.11
C GLY A 460 -5.31 -3.74 23.97
N ALA A 461 -4.96 -4.47 25.03
CA ALA A 461 -4.92 -5.94 25.00
C ALA A 461 -6.32 -6.56 24.85
N ALA A 462 -7.32 -6.04 25.57
CA ALA A 462 -8.70 -6.52 25.48
C ALA A 462 -9.29 -6.23 24.09
N ARG A 463 -9.01 -5.03 23.55
CA ARG A 463 -9.39 -4.59 22.21
C ARG A 463 -8.88 -5.54 21.13
N ALA A 464 -7.60 -5.90 21.18
CA ALA A 464 -7.00 -6.84 20.23
C ALA A 464 -7.59 -8.25 20.35
N SER A 465 -7.83 -8.73 21.58
CA SER A 465 -8.45 -10.04 21.82
C SER A 465 -9.88 -10.11 21.28
N ALA A 466 -10.69 -9.08 21.52
CA ALA A 466 -12.06 -9.00 21.02
C ALA A 466 -12.11 -8.96 19.49
N ALA A 467 -11.23 -8.16 18.85
CA ALA A 467 -11.14 -8.13 17.40
C ALA A 467 -10.78 -9.50 16.80
N LYS A 468 -9.82 -10.21 17.41
CA LYS A 468 -9.44 -11.57 16.99
C LYS A 468 -10.60 -12.55 17.14
N ALA A 469 -11.36 -12.49 18.22
CA ALA A 469 -12.55 -13.33 18.41
C ALA A 469 -13.60 -13.11 17.31
N ILE A 470 -13.90 -11.85 16.98
CA ILE A 470 -14.83 -11.50 15.89
C ILE A 470 -14.32 -12.02 14.54
N LEU A 471 -13.01 -11.88 14.28
CA LEU A 471 -12.39 -12.36 13.03
C LEU A 471 -12.41 -13.89 12.91
N VAL A 472 -12.32 -14.65 14.00
CA VAL A 472 -12.33 -16.13 13.96
C VAL A 472 -13.75 -16.69 13.86
N GLU A 473 -14.71 -16.10 14.58
CA GLU A 473 -16.10 -16.61 14.58
C GLU A 473 -16.78 -16.52 13.21
N LYS A 474 -16.32 -15.62 12.35
CA LYS A 474 -16.84 -15.44 10.99
C LYS A 474 -16.58 -16.65 10.06
N ASP A 475 -15.78 -17.63 10.49
CA ASP A 475 -15.46 -18.85 9.72
C ASP A 475 -16.49 -19.99 9.90
N ARG A 476 -17.56 -19.79 10.68
CA ARG A 476 -18.66 -20.76 10.79
C ARG A 476 -19.88 -20.26 10.03
N PRO A 477 -20.09 -20.69 8.76
CA PRO A 477 -21.40 -20.55 8.15
C PRO A 477 -22.37 -21.50 8.87
N GLU A 478 -23.45 -20.92 9.38
CA GLU A 478 -24.78 -21.51 9.55
C GLU A 478 -24.89 -22.88 10.23
N GLU A 479 -25.00 -22.87 11.56
CA GLU A 479 -26.00 -23.69 12.25
C GLU A 479 -26.62 -22.86 13.40
N GLY A 480 -27.76 -22.22 13.13
CA GLY A 480 -28.73 -21.80 14.14
C GLY A 480 -28.49 -20.47 14.90
N GLY A 481 -29.42 -19.52 14.68
CA GLY A 481 -29.87 -18.56 15.70
C GLY A 481 -29.11 -17.22 15.76
N GLY A 482 -29.76 -16.16 15.26
CA GLY A 482 -29.38 -14.75 15.41
C GLY A 482 -29.54 -14.24 16.85
N GLY A 483 -28.70 -14.74 17.77
CA GLY A 483 -28.57 -14.20 19.12
C GLY A 483 -27.44 -13.18 19.21
N ALA A 484 -27.63 -12.10 19.98
CA ALA A 484 -26.61 -11.12 20.26
C ALA A 484 -25.38 -11.75 20.94
N ARG A 485 -24.21 -11.64 20.32
CA ARG A 485 -22.95 -12.16 20.87
C ARG A 485 -22.16 -11.02 21.52
N ARG A 486 -22.17 -10.99 22.85
CA ARG A 486 -21.43 -10.01 23.67
C ARG A 486 -20.03 -10.52 23.92
N LEU A 487 -19.02 -9.72 23.54
CA LEU A 487 -17.62 -9.98 23.86
C LEU A 487 -17.20 -8.96 24.91
N GLY A 488 -17.12 -9.41 26.17
CA GLY A 488 -16.77 -8.58 27.33
C GLY A 488 -17.60 -8.91 28.57
N ALA A 489 -16.96 -9.51 29.56
CA ALA A 489 -17.39 -9.57 30.95
C ALA A 489 -16.18 -9.26 31.85
#